data_AF-A0A1B8PKQ7-F1
#
_entry.id   AF-A0A1B8PKQ7-F1
#
_cell.length_a   1.000
_cell.length_b   1.000
_cell.length_c   1.000
_cell.angle_alpha   90.00
_cell.angle_beta   90.00
_cell.angle_gamma   90.00
#
_symmetry.space_group_name_H-M   'P 1'
#
loop_
_entity.id
_entity.type
_entity.pdbx_description
1 polymer ?
#
loop_
_entity_poly.entity_id
_entity_poly.type
_entity_poly.pdbx_seq_one_letter_code
_entity_poly.pdbx_strand_id
1 'polypeptide(L)'
;MNLINHLQTVVSPKVLALIGEHDGNDTAKTNALTGLYGLFGANLSNPDIATKVQALTPAQLEDGNHVLSTLIQDAQGVSQVATLNNELAFEHGLPNTTTEALTANAAPLIVRELNTLAGSSPLHTFLQEKTDDFAGFLPNWAEKLLPAGLLAGAATLGVSSSVNAATNATTNTSSTSTLEQPTTKDKNPDVTHVNGQLKPIKKAEGSFMKALLPIIGVVIFAGLAWLLLRGCQEKPTPVATPITPAQTAPTVGTTAMSVAPATLSLATDETGQGIYSCRGEAGGQSVFTDVGAALSDTFGVTKDKCQLNVSSDVADTLPAGEYLTGIFNLIKGVPNASVSIIDKTILFNAANADDITKLIDATKALVPADFVVEAEPQLDINVAVAQSIDTAKVAIVGLSETPAPSVADDLVRALNRQIINFANDSSEIPEPNKEILDLAAAKLIKLPDAKLKITGHTDTNASYEYNKELSEQRASAVHDYLVSKGVPDERLDTFGASFDHPVATNATEQGRFQNRRIEFTLIKDGEQIAAVGNAPTSPATTLQDTHEHAEHDTPVTDVVIDAPVEVAPKQNN
;
A
#
# COMPACT_ATOMS: atom_id res chain seq x y z
N MET A 1 17.10 -2.56 31.47
CA MET A 1 16.87 -3.02 30.09
C MET A 1 15.71 -2.20 29.55
N ASN A 2 15.79 -1.71 28.31
CA ASN A 2 14.66 -1.05 27.65
C ASN A 2 13.50 -2.06 27.48
N LEU A 3 12.25 -1.58 27.52
CA LEU A 3 11.05 -2.44 27.48
C LEU A 3 10.98 -3.32 26.23
N ILE A 4 11.23 -2.74 25.06
CA ILE A 4 11.19 -3.44 23.77
C ILE A 4 12.32 -4.47 23.69
N ASN A 5 13.54 -4.13 24.10
CA ASN A 5 14.66 -5.08 24.14
C ASN A 5 14.36 -6.28 25.06
N HIS A 6 13.65 -6.06 26.19
CA HIS A 6 13.21 -7.15 27.08
C HIS A 6 12.18 -8.04 26.39
N LEU A 7 11.15 -7.47 25.75
CA LEU A 7 10.15 -8.23 25.00
C LEU A 7 10.77 -9.00 23.82
N GLN A 8 11.69 -8.40 23.07
CA GLN A 8 12.47 -9.08 22.04
C GLN A 8 13.30 -10.26 22.57
N THR A 9 13.82 -10.16 23.79
CA THR A 9 14.61 -11.23 24.42
C THR A 9 13.74 -12.34 25.00
N VAL A 10 12.57 -12.00 25.56
CA VAL A 10 11.76 -12.91 26.38
C VAL A 10 10.53 -13.43 25.64
N VAL A 11 9.95 -12.68 24.71
CA VAL A 11 8.75 -13.05 23.94
C VAL A 11 9.11 -13.57 22.55
N SER A 12 9.92 -12.85 21.75
CA SER A 12 10.17 -13.24 20.34
C SER A 12 10.62 -14.69 20.16
N PRO A 13 11.61 -15.23 20.92
CA PRO A 13 12.05 -16.61 20.73
C PRO A 13 10.97 -17.66 21.03
N LYS A 14 9.99 -17.32 21.88
CA LYS A 14 8.84 -18.19 22.18
C LYS A 14 7.81 -18.16 21.06
N VAL A 15 7.53 -16.99 20.50
CA VAL A 15 6.59 -16.86 19.37
C VAL A 15 7.15 -17.53 18.12
N LEU A 16 8.42 -17.25 17.77
CA LEU A 16 9.08 -17.86 16.61
C LEU A 16 9.12 -19.40 16.72
N ALA A 17 9.33 -19.95 17.93
CA ALA A 17 9.26 -21.39 18.16
C ALA A 17 7.84 -22.00 18.03
N LEU A 18 6.78 -21.20 18.16
CA LEU A 18 5.39 -21.61 17.95
C LEU A 18 4.95 -21.49 16.49
N ILE A 19 5.50 -20.52 15.73
CA ILE A 19 5.17 -20.28 14.30
C ILE A 19 6.27 -20.73 13.33
N GLY A 20 7.21 -21.57 13.77
CA GLY A 20 8.40 -21.94 12.98
C GLY A 20 8.11 -22.67 11.66
N GLU A 21 6.94 -23.30 11.53
CA GLU A 21 6.48 -23.95 10.30
C GLU A 21 5.70 -23.00 9.35
N HIS A 22 5.45 -21.74 9.75
CA HIS A 22 4.80 -20.73 8.90
C HIS A 22 5.80 -20.01 7.99
N ASP A 23 5.34 -19.62 6.80
CA ASP A 23 6.13 -18.93 5.77
C ASP A 23 6.67 -17.56 6.22
N GLY A 24 7.73 -17.09 5.54
CA GLY A 24 8.40 -15.82 5.81
C GLY A 24 9.62 -15.93 6.73
N ASN A 25 10.59 -15.04 6.55
CA ASN A 25 11.87 -15.04 7.27
C ASN A 25 11.71 -14.61 8.75
N ASP A 26 12.46 -15.24 9.65
CA ASP A 26 12.50 -14.90 11.08
C ASP A 26 12.92 -13.45 11.35
N THR A 27 13.71 -12.82 10.46
CA THR A 27 14.00 -11.38 10.53
C THR A 27 12.72 -10.55 10.38
N ALA A 28 11.88 -10.85 9.37
CA ALA A 28 10.62 -10.15 9.14
C ALA A 28 9.63 -10.41 10.29
N LYS A 29 9.51 -11.65 10.75
CA LYS A 29 8.72 -12.02 11.94
C LYS A 29 9.18 -11.26 13.20
N THR A 30 10.50 -11.09 13.40
CA THR A 30 11.06 -10.34 14.54
C THR A 30 10.79 -8.84 14.45
N ASN A 31 10.82 -8.26 13.24
CA ASN A 31 10.48 -6.86 13.02
C ASN A 31 8.98 -6.60 13.26
N ALA A 32 8.10 -7.48 12.75
CA ALA A 32 6.66 -7.42 13.01
C ALA A 32 6.31 -7.52 14.51
N LEU A 33 6.99 -8.41 15.24
CA LEU A 33 6.88 -8.49 16.70
C LEU A 33 7.32 -7.20 17.39
N THR A 34 8.32 -6.50 16.85
CA THR A 34 8.83 -5.24 17.43
C THR A 34 7.83 -4.10 17.27
N GLY A 35 7.22 -3.94 16.09
CA GLY A 35 6.11 -2.99 15.88
C GLY A 35 4.88 -3.32 16.74
N LEU A 36 4.55 -4.61 16.88
CA LEU A 36 3.50 -5.10 17.78
C LEU A 36 3.79 -4.75 19.25
N TYR A 37 5.03 -4.87 19.72
CA TYR A 37 5.41 -4.47 21.07
C TYR A 37 5.23 -2.95 21.31
N GLY A 38 5.55 -2.12 20.30
CA GLY A 38 5.26 -0.69 20.33
C GLY A 38 3.77 -0.40 20.50
N LEU A 39 2.93 -1.03 19.66
CA LEU A 39 1.47 -0.89 19.70
C LEU A 39 0.83 -1.38 20.99
N PHE A 40 1.34 -2.47 21.60
CA PHE A 40 0.91 -2.93 22.91
C PHE A 40 1.30 -1.94 24.02
N GLY A 41 2.54 -1.44 24.02
CA GLY A 41 3.00 -0.45 24.99
C GLY A 41 2.16 0.82 24.96
N ALA A 42 1.85 1.32 23.77
CA ALA A 42 1.02 2.51 23.58
C ALA A 42 -0.46 2.25 23.93
N ASN A 43 -1.12 1.23 23.37
CA ASN A 43 -2.54 0.99 23.69
C ASN A 43 -2.76 0.66 25.18
N LEU A 44 -1.85 -0.08 25.83
CA LEU A 44 -1.95 -0.37 27.26
C LEU A 44 -1.47 0.80 28.16
N SER A 45 -0.90 1.88 27.62
CA SER A 45 -0.69 3.13 28.38
C SER A 45 -1.97 3.97 28.49
N ASN A 46 -3.02 3.65 27.71
CA ASN A 46 -4.37 4.16 27.95
C ASN A 46 -5.04 3.42 29.12
N PRO A 47 -5.58 4.13 30.13
CA PRO A 47 -6.13 3.49 31.34
C PRO A 47 -7.41 2.67 31.09
N ASP A 48 -8.26 3.06 30.13
CA ASP A 48 -9.49 2.34 29.82
C ASP A 48 -9.20 1.03 29.09
N ILE A 49 -8.28 1.05 28.11
CA ILE A 49 -7.85 -0.15 27.38
C ILE A 49 -7.09 -1.09 28.31
N ALA A 50 -6.17 -0.58 29.15
CA ALA A 50 -5.51 -1.39 30.17
C ALA A 50 -6.51 -2.05 31.13
N THR A 51 -7.53 -1.32 31.57
CA THR A 51 -8.58 -1.85 32.46
C THR A 51 -9.42 -2.93 31.76
N LYS A 52 -9.79 -2.75 30.48
CA LYS A 52 -10.45 -3.80 29.68
C LYS A 52 -9.60 -5.07 29.59
N VAL A 53 -8.32 -4.95 29.25
CA VAL A 53 -7.40 -6.09 29.09
C VAL A 53 -7.10 -6.78 30.44
N GLN A 54 -6.99 -6.02 31.53
CA GLN A 54 -6.82 -6.58 32.89
C GLN A 54 -8.11 -7.21 33.46
N ALA A 55 -9.28 -6.91 32.89
CA ALA A 55 -10.56 -7.54 33.28
C ALA A 55 -10.85 -8.88 32.56
N LEU A 56 -10.00 -9.29 31.61
CA LEU A 56 -10.13 -10.56 30.90
C LEU A 56 -9.91 -11.75 31.85
N THR A 57 -10.75 -12.79 31.73
CA THR A 57 -10.53 -14.05 32.47
C THR A 57 -9.29 -14.79 31.95
N PRO A 58 -8.69 -15.73 32.73
CA PRO A 58 -7.51 -16.48 32.27
C PRO A 58 -7.67 -17.14 30.89
N ALA A 59 -8.85 -17.69 30.57
CA ALA A 59 -9.12 -18.27 29.25
C ALA A 59 -9.18 -17.22 28.13
N GLN A 60 -9.68 -16.02 28.42
CA GLN A 60 -9.66 -14.88 27.49
C GLN A 60 -8.28 -14.23 27.35
N LEU A 61 -7.38 -14.43 28.33
CA LEU A 61 -5.98 -14.04 28.26
C LEU A 61 -5.10 -15.06 27.54
N GLU A 62 -5.55 -16.32 27.42
CA GLU A 62 -4.89 -17.36 26.60
C GLU A 62 -5.33 -17.28 25.13
N ASP A 63 -6.55 -16.82 24.83
CA ASP A 63 -6.99 -16.49 23.47
C ASP A 63 -6.40 -15.14 23.02
N GLY A 64 -5.30 -15.21 22.26
CA GLY A 64 -4.65 -14.02 21.71
C GLY A 64 -5.51 -13.18 20.78
N ASN A 65 -6.46 -13.76 20.05
CA ASN A 65 -7.39 -12.98 19.23
C ASN A 65 -8.39 -12.21 20.10
N HIS A 66 -8.79 -12.78 21.24
CA HIS A 66 -9.59 -12.07 22.24
C HIS A 66 -8.81 -10.92 22.89
N VAL A 67 -7.53 -11.14 23.22
CA VAL A 67 -6.63 -10.07 23.72
C VAL A 67 -6.50 -8.95 22.69
N LEU A 68 -6.19 -9.27 21.43
CA LEU A 68 -6.01 -8.29 20.35
C LEU A 68 -7.30 -7.49 20.10
N SER A 69 -8.46 -8.15 20.03
CA SER A 69 -9.76 -7.49 19.82
C SER A 69 -10.26 -6.66 21.01
N THR A 70 -9.68 -6.87 22.20
CA THR A 70 -9.90 -6.04 23.39
C THR A 70 -8.95 -4.83 23.41
N LEU A 71 -7.74 -4.99 22.88
CA LEU A 71 -6.68 -3.98 22.82
C LEU A 71 -6.88 -2.97 21.69
N ILE A 72 -7.16 -3.46 20.48
CA ILE A 72 -7.11 -2.71 19.22
C ILE A 72 -8.53 -2.47 18.74
N GLN A 73 -9.10 -1.34 19.16
CA GLN A 73 -10.47 -0.93 18.89
C GLN A 73 -10.53 0.50 18.36
N ASP A 74 -11.47 0.78 17.46
CA ASP A 74 -11.79 2.15 17.05
C ASP A 74 -12.63 2.92 18.09
N ALA A 75 -12.96 4.18 17.79
CA ALA A 75 -13.76 5.04 18.65
C ALA A 75 -15.21 4.54 18.87
N GLN A 76 -15.66 3.57 18.07
CA GLN A 76 -16.97 2.93 18.14
C GLN A 76 -16.91 1.58 18.88
N GLY A 77 -15.70 1.11 19.23
CA GLY A 77 -15.46 -0.16 19.92
C GLY A 77 -15.38 -1.38 19.00
N VAL A 78 -15.28 -1.19 17.68
CA VAL A 78 -15.13 -2.30 16.73
C VAL A 78 -13.66 -2.74 16.70
N SER A 79 -13.44 -4.06 16.63
CA SER A 79 -12.12 -4.68 16.58
C SER A 79 -11.38 -4.33 15.27
N GLN A 80 -10.21 -3.71 15.39
CA GLN A 80 -9.36 -3.31 14.26
C GLN A 80 -8.18 -4.30 14.05
N VAL A 81 -8.35 -5.56 14.45
CA VAL A 81 -7.30 -6.62 14.37
C VAL A 81 -7.03 -7.07 12.93
N ALA A 82 -8.02 -7.04 12.05
CA ALA A 82 -7.79 -7.27 10.62
C ALA A 82 -6.87 -6.19 10.04
N THR A 83 -7.09 -4.92 10.43
CA THR A 83 -6.27 -3.76 10.05
C THR A 83 -4.84 -3.92 10.58
N LEU A 84 -4.67 -4.28 11.85
CA LEU A 84 -3.36 -4.61 12.45
C LEU A 84 -2.59 -5.68 11.64
N ASN A 85 -3.25 -6.80 11.32
CA ASN A 85 -2.60 -7.90 10.64
C ASN A 85 -2.28 -7.56 9.17
N ASN A 86 -3.15 -6.83 8.47
CA ASN A 86 -2.89 -6.34 7.11
C ASN A 86 -1.68 -5.39 7.05
N GLU A 87 -1.59 -4.43 7.97
CA GLU A 87 -0.51 -3.43 7.97
C GLU A 87 0.85 -4.06 8.35
N LEU A 88 0.88 -4.95 9.36
CA LEU A 88 2.09 -5.72 9.72
C LEU A 88 2.51 -6.69 8.60
N ALA A 89 1.56 -7.30 7.89
CA ALA A 89 1.83 -8.13 6.72
C ALA A 89 2.47 -7.32 5.59
N PHE A 90 1.91 -6.14 5.30
CA PHE A 90 2.40 -5.24 4.26
C PHE A 90 3.79 -4.65 4.57
N GLU A 91 4.01 -4.14 5.79
CA GLU A 91 5.26 -3.48 6.18
C GLU A 91 6.46 -4.43 6.24
N HIS A 92 6.22 -5.72 6.53
CA HIS A 92 7.30 -6.71 6.72
C HIS A 92 7.33 -7.83 5.68
N GLY A 93 6.48 -7.79 4.66
CA GLY A 93 6.44 -8.81 3.61
C GLY A 93 6.07 -10.20 4.13
N LEU A 94 5.17 -10.27 5.12
CA LEU A 94 4.71 -11.52 5.72
C LEU A 94 3.33 -11.92 5.17
N PRO A 95 3.09 -13.20 4.84
CA PRO A 95 1.76 -13.67 4.49
C PRO A 95 0.76 -13.44 5.64
N ASN A 96 -0.48 -13.04 5.32
CA ASN A 96 -1.51 -12.74 6.33
C ASN A 96 -1.72 -13.88 7.33
N THR A 97 -1.67 -15.14 6.88
CA THR A 97 -1.76 -16.34 7.73
C THR A 97 -0.59 -16.50 8.70
N THR A 98 0.62 -16.07 8.31
CA THR A 98 1.77 -15.97 9.21
C THR A 98 1.56 -14.84 10.21
N THR A 99 1.11 -13.67 9.76
CA THR A 99 0.93 -12.49 10.62
C THR A 99 -0.17 -12.70 11.64
N GLU A 100 -1.30 -13.32 11.27
CA GLU A 100 -2.36 -13.75 12.18
C GLU A 100 -1.84 -14.72 13.25
N ALA A 101 -1.08 -15.75 12.86
CA ALA A 101 -0.48 -16.69 13.80
C ALA A 101 0.54 -16.00 14.72
N LEU A 102 1.33 -15.06 14.19
CA LEU A 102 2.32 -14.28 14.92
C LEU A 102 1.66 -13.37 15.97
N THR A 103 0.69 -12.55 15.59
CA THR A 103 0.04 -11.62 16.52
C THR A 103 -0.76 -12.38 17.58
N ALA A 104 -1.49 -13.44 17.19
CA ALA A 104 -2.26 -14.26 18.12
C ALA A 104 -1.38 -15.02 19.13
N ASN A 105 -0.23 -15.58 18.72
CA ASN A 105 0.68 -16.24 19.67
C ASN A 105 1.49 -15.24 20.51
N ALA A 106 1.72 -14.02 20.02
CA ALA A 106 2.45 -12.99 20.75
C ALA A 106 1.60 -12.30 21.81
N ALA A 107 0.37 -11.90 21.50
CA ALA A 107 -0.54 -11.17 22.37
C ALA A 107 -0.63 -11.68 23.83
N PRO A 108 -0.88 -12.98 24.12
CA PRO A 108 -0.97 -13.50 25.49
C PRO A 108 0.37 -13.40 26.23
N LEU A 109 1.48 -13.60 25.50
CA LEU A 109 2.84 -13.53 26.07
C LEU A 109 3.25 -12.08 26.38
N ILE A 110 2.90 -11.12 25.51
CA ILE A 110 3.15 -9.69 25.73
C ILE A 110 2.40 -9.22 26.96
N VAL A 111 1.08 -9.46 27.07
CA VAL A 111 0.30 -9.01 28.24
C VAL A 111 0.84 -9.63 29.53
N ARG A 112 1.20 -10.91 29.52
CA ARG A 112 1.77 -11.56 30.72
C ARG A 112 3.12 -10.98 31.12
N GLU A 113 4.01 -10.73 30.16
CA GLU A 113 5.33 -10.15 30.43
C GLU A 113 5.23 -8.70 30.89
N LEU A 114 4.37 -7.88 30.26
CA LEU A 114 4.12 -6.50 30.67
C LEU A 114 3.53 -6.39 32.09
N ASN A 115 2.57 -7.24 32.46
CA ASN A 115 2.08 -7.29 33.84
C ASN A 115 3.16 -7.79 34.81
N THR A 116 4.05 -8.70 34.38
CA THR A 116 5.18 -9.17 35.20
C THR A 116 6.20 -8.05 35.47
N LEU A 117 6.44 -7.19 34.49
CA LEU A 117 7.31 -6.02 34.62
C LEU A 117 6.68 -4.88 35.43
N ALA A 118 5.37 -4.64 35.28
CA ALA A 118 4.63 -3.67 36.10
C ALA A 118 4.54 -4.10 37.57
N GLY A 119 4.46 -5.42 37.83
CA GLY A 119 4.50 -6.00 39.17
C GLY A 119 3.30 -5.60 40.03
N SER A 120 3.48 -4.63 40.92
CA SER A 120 2.42 -4.06 41.76
C SER A 120 1.89 -2.70 41.28
N SER A 121 2.50 -2.11 40.25
CA SER A 121 2.04 -0.84 39.65
C SER A 121 0.88 -1.10 38.69
N PRO A 122 -0.10 -0.18 38.55
CA PRO A 122 -1.09 -0.26 37.49
C PRO A 122 -0.40 -0.25 36.13
N LEU A 123 -0.82 -1.15 35.23
CA LEU A 123 -0.15 -1.39 33.95
C LEU A 123 -0.04 -0.13 33.08
N HIS A 124 -1.10 0.68 33.03
CA HIS A 124 -1.07 1.95 32.30
C HIS A 124 -0.08 2.96 32.88
N THR A 125 0.05 3.06 34.20
CA THR A 125 1.00 3.97 34.86
C THR A 125 2.43 3.54 34.57
N PHE A 126 2.72 2.24 34.69
CA PHE A 126 4.01 1.66 34.34
C PHE A 126 4.38 1.93 32.86
N LEU A 127 3.40 1.86 31.95
CA LEU A 127 3.63 2.11 30.53
C LEU A 127 3.74 3.60 30.19
N GLN A 128 3.02 4.49 30.88
CA GLN A 128 3.20 5.93 30.75
C GLN A 128 4.63 6.36 31.15
N GLU A 129 5.16 5.82 32.25
CA GLU A 129 6.59 5.95 32.67
C GLU A 129 7.59 5.29 31.70
N LYS A 130 7.09 4.57 30.68
CA LYS A 130 7.88 3.81 29.70
C LYS A 130 7.64 4.25 28.25
N THR A 131 6.96 5.38 28.03
CA THR A 131 6.66 5.90 26.69
C THR A 131 7.91 5.98 25.80
N ASP A 132 9.01 6.54 26.32
CA ASP A 132 10.29 6.65 25.59
C ASP A 132 10.91 5.28 25.23
N ASP A 133 10.61 4.22 25.99
CA ASP A 133 11.14 2.88 25.72
C ASP A 133 10.44 2.22 24.50
N PHE A 134 9.23 2.66 24.10
CA PHE A 134 8.45 2.05 23.02
C PHE A 134 7.97 2.99 21.90
N ALA A 135 7.90 4.31 22.12
CA ALA A 135 7.36 5.25 21.13
C ALA A 135 8.15 5.28 19.81
N GLY A 136 9.47 5.13 19.89
CA GLY A 136 10.35 5.00 18.71
C GLY A 136 10.21 3.67 17.94
N PHE A 137 9.33 2.77 18.38
CA PHE A 137 9.02 1.48 17.75
C PHE A 137 7.55 1.39 17.33
N LEU A 138 6.80 2.50 17.32
CA LEU A 138 5.47 2.56 16.74
C LEU A 138 5.57 2.64 15.21
N PRO A 139 4.90 1.74 14.46
CA PRO A 139 4.80 1.84 13.01
C PRO A 139 4.17 3.15 12.52
N ASN A 140 4.49 3.59 11.31
CA ASN A 140 3.98 4.86 10.77
C ASN A 140 2.44 4.88 10.58
N TRP A 141 1.81 3.72 10.45
CA TRP A 141 0.35 3.54 10.38
C TRP A 141 -0.31 3.40 11.76
N ALA A 142 0.46 3.33 12.86
CA ALA A 142 -0.05 3.07 14.21
C ALA A 142 -1.09 4.10 14.68
N GLU A 143 -1.06 5.34 14.19
CA GLU A 143 -2.05 6.38 14.50
C GLU A 143 -3.50 5.91 14.23
N LYS A 144 -3.72 5.07 13.21
CA LYS A 144 -5.03 4.46 12.90
C LYS A 144 -5.54 3.54 14.03
N LEU A 145 -4.63 2.96 14.81
CA LEU A 145 -4.88 1.91 15.81
C LEU A 145 -4.54 2.35 17.25
N LEU A 146 -4.53 3.67 17.49
CA LEU A 146 -4.28 4.27 18.80
C LEU A 146 -5.46 5.14 19.24
N PRO A 147 -5.84 5.15 20.54
CA PRO A 147 -6.88 6.02 21.04
C PRO A 147 -6.48 7.49 20.90
N ALA A 148 -7.42 8.30 20.39
CA ALA A 148 -7.19 9.72 20.13
C ALA A 148 -6.65 10.48 21.35
N GLY A 149 -5.63 11.31 21.13
CA GLY A 149 -4.99 12.12 22.18
C GLY A 149 -3.81 11.47 22.89
N LEU A 150 -3.54 10.16 22.70
CA LEU A 150 -2.43 9.47 23.37
C LEU A 150 -1.05 10.09 23.02
N LEU A 151 -0.83 10.43 21.75
CA LEU A 151 0.40 11.05 21.27
C LEU A 151 0.44 12.58 21.51
N ALA A 152 -0.65 13.20 21.98
CA ALA A 152 -0.67 14.65 22.24
C ALA A 152 0.26 15.07 23.39
N GLY A 153 0.62 14.14 24.30
CA GLY A 153 1.65 14.36 25.31
C GLY A 153 3.09 14.30 24.77
N ALA A 154 3.33 13.56 23.68
CA ALA A 154 4.64 13.44 23.07
C ALA A 154 5.06 14.75 22.36
N ALA A 155 4.11 15.58 21.92
CA ALA A 155 4.36 16.86 21.26
C ALA A 155 5.11 17.91 22.11
N THR A 156 5.28 17.68 23.41
CA THR A 156 6.14 18.51 24.29
C THR A 156 7.56 17.97 24.49
N LEU A 157 7.87 16.77 24.00
CA LEU A 157 9.24 16.24 23.94
C LEU A 157 9.81 16.56 22.56
N GLY A 158 10.75 17.50 22.50
CA GLY A 158 11.25 18.03 21.24
C GLY A 158 11.97 16.98 20.41
N VAL A 159 11.38 16.62 19.25
CA VAL A 159 11.99 15.78 18.21
C VAL A 159 13.13 16.56 17.55
N SER A 160 14.26 16.65 18.25
CA SER A 160 15.51 17.24 17.79
C SER A 160 16.46 16.16 17.31
N SER A 161 16.83 16.21 16.04
CA SER A 161 17.77 15.27 15.43
C SER A 161 19.19 15.47 15.98
N SER A 162 19.66 14.62 16.91
CA SER A 162 21.05 14.68 17.39
C SER A 162 21.67 13.32 17.80
N VAL A 163 22.48 12.81 16.87
CA VAL A 163 23.71 12.02 17.02
C VAL A 163 24.29 11.79 18.45
N ASN A 164 24.42 10.51 18.81
CA ASN A 164 25.39 9.85 19.72
C ASN A 164 25.54 10.19 21.23
N ALA A 165 26.03 9.15 21.94
CA ALA A 165 26.89 9.16 23.13
C ALA A 165 26.31 9.24 24.57
N ALA A 166 25.92 8.05 25.07
CA ALA A 166 26.48 7.42 26.28
C ALA A 166 26.11 7.88 27.72
N THR A 167 26.38 6.96 28.65
CA THR A 167 26.39 7.04 30.14
C THR A 167 25.06 7.17 30.90
N ASN A 168 24.69 6.08 31.60
CA ASN A 168 23.69 6.06 32.68
C ASN A 168 24.30 6.41 34.04
N ALA A 169 23.57 7.09 34.93
CA ALA A 169 23.82 7.08 36.38
C ALA A 169 22.57 7.44 37.22
N THR A 170 22.36 6.71 38.33
CA THR A 170 21.55 7.06 39.54
C THR A 170 20.16 7.70 39.34
N THR A 171 19.03 6.98 39.40
CA THR A 171 18.33 6.42 40.60
C THR A 171 17.82 7.43 41.65
N ASN A 172 16.49 7.56 41.82
CA ASN A 172 15.73 7.12 43.03
C ASN A 172 14.31 7.75 43.05
N THR A 173 13.19 7.00 42.97
CA THR A 173 12.43 6.22 44.00
C THR A 173 11.45 7.03 44.88
N SER A 174 10.27 6.44 45.16
CA SER A 174 9.36 6.66 46.31
C SER A 174 8.31 7.79 46.23
N SER A 175 7.06 7.66 46.74
CA SER A 175 6.33 6.47 47.28
C SER A 175 4.84 6.74 47.58
N THR A 176 4.03 5.67 47.61
CA THR A 176 2.83 5.40 48.47
C THR A 176 1.65 6.38 48.58
N SER A 177 0.43 5.90 48.30
CA SER A 177 -0.60 5.50 49.31
C SER A 177 -1.90 5.04 48.61
N THR A 178 -2.50 3.85 48.85
CA THR A 178 -3.43 3.46 49.96
C THR A 178 -4.55 4.50 50.27
N LEU A 179 -5.84 4.13 50.48
CA LEU A 179 -6.44 2.86 50.98
C LEU A 179 -7.97 2.73 50.63
N GLU A 180 -8.58 1.64 51.12
CA GLU A 180 -10.01 1.40 51.46
C GLU A 180 -11.02 0.63 50.54
N GLN A 181 -11.90 -0.10 51.24
CA GLN A 181 -12.94 -1.10 50.90
C GLN A 181 -13.90 -1.14 52.14
N PRO A 182 -14.90 -2.04 52.34
CA PRO A 182 -15.66 -2.95 51.46
C PRO A 182 -17.21 -2.90 51.68
N THR A 183 -17.99 -3.77 50.99
CA THR A 183 -18.90 -4.76 51.64
C THR A 183 -19.56 -5.76 50.68
N THR A 184 -19.35 -7.06 50.96
CA THR A 184 -20.27 -8.24 50.93
C THR A 184 -21.74 -8.03 50.47
N LYS A 185 -22.49 -8.96 49.83
CA LYS A 185 -22.53 -10.47 49.81
C LYS A 185 -23.57 -10.93 48.70
N ASP A 186 -24.03 -12.18 48.42
CA ASP A 186 -23.95 -13.55 48.98
C ASP A 186 -24.41 -14.65 47.96
N LYS A 187 -24.19 -15.94 48.27
CA LYS A 187 -24.88 -17.20 47.79
C LYS A 187 -24.74 -17.79 46.36
N ASN A 188 -24.46 -19.10 46.34
CA ASN A 188 -24.68 -20.15 45.29
C ASN A 188 -25.66 -21.21 45.90
N PRO A 189 -26.33 -22.19 45.20
CA PRO A 189 -25.79 -23.37 44.46
C PRO A 189 -26.55 -23.65 43.11
N ASP A 190 -26.35 -24.67 42.23
CA ASP A 190 -25.40 -25.76 41.86
C ASP A 190 -26.20 -26.76 40.94
N VAL A 191 -25.58 -27.83 40.41
CA VAL A 191 -26.16 -29.13 39.94
C VAL A 191 -26.50 -29.37 38.43
N THR A 192 -25.47 -29.84 37.69
CA THR A 192 -25.41 -30.96 36.69
C THR A 192 -26.09 -30.99 35.30
N HIS A 193 -25.26 -31.36 34.30
CA HIS A 193 -25.39 -32.33 33.18
C HIS A 193 -26.72 -32.63 32.43
N VAL A 194 -26.62 -32.77 31.08
CA VAL A 194 -26.94 -34.00 30.30
C VAL A 194 -26.27 -33.92 28.90
N ASN A 195 -26.00 -35.05 28.25
CA ASN A 195 -25.37 -35.20 26.93
C ASN A 195 -26.41 -35.62 25.85
N GLY A 196 -26.27 -35.22 24.59
CA GLY A 196 -27.16 -35.66 23.50
C GLY A 196 -26.74 -35.27 22.07
N GLN A 197 -26.26 -36.24 21.29
CA GLN A 197 -26.12 -36.11 19.82
C GLN A 197 -27.47 -36.28 19.11
N LEU A 198 -27.64 -35.67 17.93
CA LEU A 198 -28.67 -36.05 16.95
C LEU A 198 -28.13 -35.98 15.51
N LYS A 199 -28.68 -36.83 14.62
CA LYS A 199 -28.26 -37.02 13.22
C LYS A 199 -29.26 -36.40 12.22
N PRO A 200 -28.87 -36.13 10.97
CA PRO A 200 -29.69 -35.40 9.99
C PRO A 200 -30.88 -36.21 9.45
N ILE A 201 -31.93 -35.49 9.05
CA ILE A 201 -33.16 -36.03 8.46
C ILE A 201 -33.09 -35.96 6.92
N LYS A 202 -33.74 -36.91 6.23
CA LYS A 202 -33.63 -37.10 4.78
C LYS A 202 -34.63 -36.30 3.95
N LYS A 203 -34.17 -35.94 2.75
CA LYS A 203 -34.89 -35.70 1.48
C LYS A 203 -36.32 -36.24 1.40
N ALA A 204 -37.23 -35.42 0.87
CA ALA A 204 -38.46 -35.85 0.20
C ALA A 204 -38.44 -35.36 -1.26
N GLU A 205 -39.12 -36.06 -2.17
CA GLU A 205 -39.18 -35.73 -3.60
C GLU A 205 -40.61 -35.36 -4.02
N GLY A 206 -40.74 -34.42 -4.98
CA GLY A 206 -42.02 -34.02 -5.55
C GLY A 206 -41.88 -33.74 -7.04
N SER A 207 -42.40 -34.64 -7.88
CA SER A 207 -42.34 -34.54 -9.34
C SER A 207 -43.74 -34.42 -9.93
N PHE A 208 -44.01 -33.31 -10.62
CA PHE A 208 -45.24 -33.16 -11.41
C PHE A 208 -45.07 -32.15 -12.58
N MET A 209 -45.81 -32.38 -13.67
CA MET A 209 -45.98 -31.49 -14.84
C MET A 209 -44.73 -31.08 -15.66
N LYS A 210 -44.30 -31.97 -16.56
CA LYS A 210 -43.75 -31.59 -17.89
C LYS A 210 -44.72 -32.01 -18.99
N ALA A 211 -45.56 -31.11 -19.52
CA ALA A 211 -46.47 -31.46 -20.64
C ALA A 211 -47.05 -30.31 -21.51
N LEU A 212 -46.56 -29.05 -21.48
CA LEU A 212 -47.23 -27.97 -22.26
C LEU A 212 -46.38 -26.75 -22.68
N LEU A 213 -45.10 -26.94 -23.03
CA LEU A 213 -44.18 -25.81 -23.33
C LEU A 213 -43.32 -25.82 -24.64
N PRO A 214 -43.37 -26.81 -25.57
CA PRO A 214 -42.54 -26.75 -26.79
C PRO A 214 -43.14 -25.91 -27.94
N ILE A 215 -44.43 -25.56 -27.90
CA ILE A 215 -45.13 -24.93 -29.05
C ILE A 215 -44.99 -23.40 -29.07
N ILE A 216 -44.97 -22.75 -27.91
CA ILE A 216 -44.98 -21.27 -27.81
C ILE A 216 -43.65 -20.67 -28.30
N GLY A 217 -42.51 -21.31 -28.01
CA GLY A 217 -41.19 -20.79 -28.38
C GLY A 217 -40.98 -20.65 -29.89
N VAL A 218 -41.50 -21.58 -30.71
CA VAL A 218 -41.32 -21.57 -32.17
C VAL A 218 -42.02 -20.36 -32.81
N VAL A 219 -43.19 -19.97 -32.30
CA VAL A 219 -43.95 -18.81 -32.81
C VAL A 219 -43.23 -17.50 -32.49
N ILE A 220 -42.63 -17.38 -31.29
CA ILE A 220 -41.90 -16.18 -30.87
C ILE A 220 -40.64 -15.98 -31.71
N PHE A 221 -39.83 -17.03 -31.92
CA PHE A 221 -38.62 -16.94 -32.75
C PHE A 221 -38.93 -16.61 -34.21
N ALA A 222 -40.01 -17.15 -34.78
CA ALA A 222 -40.45 -16.79 -36.13
C ALA A 222 -40.86 -15.32 -36.26
N GLY A 223 -41.54 -14.76 -35.24
CA GLY A 223 -41.92 -13.35 -35.21
C GLY A 223 -40.73 -12.39 -35.13
N LEU A 224 -39.73 -12.70 -34.30
CA LEU A 224 -38.53 -11.87 -34.13
C LEU A 224 -37.66 -11.86 -35.41
N ALA A 225 -37.53 -13.00 -36.10
CA ALA A 225 -36.79 -13.08 -37.36
C ALA A 225 -37.42 -12.22 -38.48
N TRP A 226 -38.76 -12.10 -38.51
CA TRP A 226 -39.46 -11.25 -39.49
C TRP A 226 -39.31 -9.74 -39.19
N LEU A 227 -39.16 -9.37 -37.92
CA LEU A 227 -39.00 -7.98 -37.51
C LEU A 227 -37.62 -7.41 -37.91
N LEU A 228 -36.55 -8.21 -37.74
CA LEU A 228 -35.17 -7.80 -38.05
C LEU A 228 -34.91 -7.63 -39.56
N LEU A 229 -35.68 -8.29 -40.44
CA LEU A 229 -35.52 -8.20 -41.89
C LEU A 229 -36.20 -6.96 -42.53
N ARG A 230 -36.77 -6.05 -41.75
CA ARG A 230 -37.43 -4.82 -42.25
C ARG A 230 -36.65 -3.52 -42.06
N GLY A 231 -35.51 -3.53 -41.36
CA GLY A 231 -34.78 -2.31 -40.99
C GLY A 231 -33.86 -1.68 -42.05
N CYS A 232 -33.43 -2.43 -43.07
CA CYS A 232 -32.28 -2.04 -43.90
C CYS A 232 -32.63 -1.82 -45.39
N GLN A 233 -33.34 -0.73 -45.72
CA GLN A 233 -33.57 -0.29 -47.12
C GLN A 233 -33.64 1.26 -47.26
N GLU A 234 -32.52 1.96 -47.06
CA GLU A 234 -32.30 3.27 -47.69
C GLU A 234 -30.98 3.27 -48.48
N LYS A 235 -30.90 4.13 -49.52
CA LYS A 235 -29.88 4.06 -50.56
C LYS A 235 -28.90 5.25 -50.47
N PRO A 236 -27.58 5.02 -50.46
CA PRO A 236 -26.63 6.11 -50.64
C PRO A 236 -26.66 6.62 -52.09
N THR A 237 -26.69 7.95 -52.26
CA THR A 237 -26.46 8.62 -53.55
C THR A 237 -24.96 8.91 -53.75
N PRO A 238 -24.45 8.96 -55.00
CA PRO A 238 -23.02 9.02 -55.25
C PRO A 238 -22.48 10.45 -55.29
N VAL A 239 -21.36 10.73 -54.59
CA VAL A 239 -20.62 12.00 -54.70
C VAL A 239 -19.10 11.75 -54.65
N ALA A 240 -18.39 12.33 -55.64
CA ALA A 240 -16.96 12.63 -55.71
C ALA A 240 -15.92 11.58 -55.25
N THR A 241 -15.21 10.99 -56.22
CA THR A 241 -13.87 10.42 -56.03
C THR A 241 -12.84 11.52 -55.73
N PRO A 242 -12.03 11.43 -54.65
CA PRO A 242 -10.81 12.22 -54.52
C PRO A 242 -9.75 11.75 -55.53
N ILE A 243 -9.24 12.69 -56.31
CA ILE A 243 -8.09 12.50 -57.22
C ILE A 243 -6.82 12.14 -56.43
N THR A 244 -6.08 11.13 -56.89
CA THR A 244 -4.76 10.76 -56.33
C THR A 244 -3.68 11.75 -56.78
N PRO A 245 -3.02 12.50 -55.88
CA PRO A 245 -1.79 13.22 -56.22
C PRO A 245 -0.63 12.23 -56.37
N ALA A 246 0.26 12.47 -57.34
CA ALA A 246 1.41 11.59 -57.53
C ALA A 246 2.39 11.67 -56.35
N GLN A 247 2.90 10.51 -55.92
CA GLN A 247 3.86 10.39 -54.82
C GLN A 247 5.24 10.90 -55.23
N THR A 248 5.52 12.19 -54.99
CA THR A 248 6.92 12.65 -54.83
C THR A 248 7.52 12.01 -53.58
N ALA A 249 8.74 11.49 -53.69
CA ALA A 249 9.43 10.85 -52.57
C ALA A 249 9.66 11.85 -51.43
N PRO A 250 9.45 11.44 -50.16
CA PRO A 250 9.76 12.30 -49.02
C PRO A 250 11.28 12.51 -48.93
N THR A 251 11.70 13.77 -48.95
CA THR A 251 13.04 14.15 -48.51
C THR A 251 13.25 13.65 -47.09
N VAL A 252 14.44 13.13 -46.76
CA VAL A 252 14.78 12.72 -45.39
C VAL A 252 14.95 13.97 -44.52
N GLY A 253 13.82 14.49 -44.03
CA GLY A 253 13.78 15.36 -42.86
C GLY A 253 13.84 14.49 -41.62
N THR A 254 14.81 14.74 -40.73
CA THR A 254 14.91 14.05 -39.45
C THR A 254 13.70 14.41 -38.61
N THR A 255 12.70 13.52 -38.54
CA THR A 255 11.59 13.65 -37.59
C THR A 255 12.18 13.55 -36.19
N ALA A 256 12.23 14.68 -35.48
CA ALA A 256 12.53 14.68 -34.06
C ALA A 256 11.54 13.74 -33.35
N MET A 257 12.05 12.91 -32.44
CA MET A 257 11.20 12.03 -31.64
C MET A 257 10.26 12.90 -30.81
N SER A 258 8.95 12.66 -30.92
CA SER A 258 7.94 13.41 -30.18
C SER A 258 7.93 12.93 -28.72
N VAL A 259 8.83 13.51 -27.93
CA VAL A 259 8.88 13.35 -26.46
C VAL A 259 7.49 13.66 -25.88
N ALA A 260 7.03 12.85 -24.92
CA ALA A 260 5.71 13.03 -24.31
C ALA A 260 5.67 14.31 -23.45
N PRO A 261 4.51 14.99 -23.31
CA PRO A 261 4.40 16.18 -22.48
C PRO A 261 4.61 15.86 -20.99
N ALA A 262 5.26 16.77 -20.26
CA ALA A 262 5.35 16.66 -18.80
C ALA A 262 3.97 16.80 -18.16
N THR A 263 3.76 16.08 -17.06
CA THR A 263 2.47 15.98 -16.36
C THR A 263 2.59 16.24 -14.86
N LEU A 264 1.55 16.84 -14.29
CA LEU A 264 1.40 17.03 -12.84
C LEU A 264 -0.09 16.97 -12.47
N SER A 265 -0.46 16.08 -11.55
CA SER A 265 -1.80 15.98 -10.99
C SER A 265 -1.77 16.13 -9.48
N LEU A 266 -2.70 16.90 -8.94
CA LEU A 266 -2.87 17.12 -7.51
C LEU A 266 -4.37 17.08 -7.18
N ALA A 267 -4.72 16.47 -6.05
CA ALA A 267 -6.07 16.53 -5.48
C ALA A 267 -6.04 16.92 -4.01
N THR A 268 -7.01 17.73 -3.59
CA THR A 268 -7.23 18.13 -2.19
C THR A 268 -8.05 17.10 -1.43
N ASP A 269 -7.91 17.10 -0.11
CA ASP A 269 -8.70 16.25 0.79
C ASP A 269 -10.16 16.74 0.97
N GLU A 270 -10.90 16.04 1.82
CA GLU A 270 -12.29 16.35 2.18
C GLU A 270 -12.51 17.67 2.95
N THR A 271 -11.43 18.33 3.39
CA THR A 271 -11.45 19.67 4.01
C THR A 271 -10.99 20.76 3.04
N GLY A 272 -10.36 20.38 1.93
CA GLY A 272 -9.65 21.27 1.02
C GLY A 272 -8.32 21.83 1.55
N GLN A 273 -7.95 21.57 2.81
CA GLN A 273 -6.79 22.21 3.46
C GLN A 273 -5.48 21.44 3.27
N GLY A 274 -5.55 20.12 3.11
CA GLY A 274 -4.42 19.25 2.77
C GLY A 274 -4.56 18.62 1.38
N ILE A 275 -3.57 17.81 1.03
CA ILE A 275 -3.46 17.10 -0.24
C ILE A 275 -3.81 15.63 -0.01
N TYR A 276 -4.72 15.12 -0.84
CA TYR A 276 -5.14 13.73 -0.89
C TYR A 276 -4.18 12.89 -1.75
N SER A 277 -3.76 13.44 -2.89
CA SER A 277 -2.88 12.78 -3.84
C SER A 277 -2.07 13.79 -4.65
N CYS A 278 -0.82 13.48 -4.94
CA CYS A 278 0.04 14.30 -5.80
C CYS A 278 0.97 13.38 -6.62
N ARG A 279 0.98 13.54 -7.94
CA ARG A 279 1.67 12.65 -8.90
C ARG A 279 2.17 13.46 -10.09
N GLY A 280 3.32 13.13 -10.68
CA GLY A 280 3.82 13.82 -11.87
C GLY A 280 4.97 13.10 -12.56
N GLU A 281 5.17 13.39 -13.85
CA GLU A 281 6.21 12.80 -14.69
C GLU A 281 6.83 13.85 -15.62
N ALA A 282 8.18 13.90 -15.68
CA ALA A 282 8.96 14.84 -16.49
C ALA A 282 10.35 14.25 -16.81
N GLY A 283 11.05 14.76 -17.82
CA GLY A 283 12.45 14.41 -18.10
C GLY A 283 13.44 15.10 -17.16
N GLY A 284 13.10 16.29 -16.69
CA GLY A 284 13.97 17.16 -15.90
C GLY A 284 13.65 17.10 -14.40
N GLN A 285 14.59 16.59 -13.59
CA GLN A 285 14.51 16.61 -12.13
C GLN A 285 14.28 18.03 -11.55
N SER A 286 14.66 19.08 -12.28
CA SER A 286 14.40 20.48 -11.95
C SER A 286 12.92 20.84 -11.83
N VAL A 287 12.04 20.25 -12.65
CA VAL A 287 10.58 20.49 -12.61
C VAL A 287 10.01 20.21 -11.22
N PHE A 288 10.54 19.20 -10.55
CA PHE A 288 10.08 18.76 -9.24
C PHE A 288 10.58 19.63 -8.08
N THR A 289 11.55 20.52 -8.32
CA THR A 289 11.93 21.58 -7.36
C THR A 289 10.81 22.61 -7.25
N ASP A 290 10.30 23.08 -8.40
CA ASP A 290 9.26 24.12 -8.45
C ASP A 290 7.93 23.59 -7.88
N VAL A 291 7.59 22.34 -8.21
CA VAL A 291 6.49 21.59 -7.57
C VAL A 291 6.68 21.53 -6.06
N GLY A 292 7.86 21.10 -5.59
CA GLY A 292 8.19 21.00 -4.17
C GLY A 292 8.05 22.31 -3.40
N ALA A 293 8.48 23.43 -3.99
CA ALA A 293 8.34 24.76 -3.41
C ALA A 293 6.87 25.19 -3.31
N ALA A 294 6.11 25.08 -4.41
CA ALA A 294 4.69 25.47 -4.44
C ALA A 294 3.83 24.69 -3.44
N LEU A 295 4.14 23.41 -3.21
CA LEU A 295 3.51 22.56 -2.20
C LEU A 295 3.82 23.00 -0.77
N SER A 296 5.09 23.28 -0.49
CA SER A 296 5.55 23.75 0.82
C SER A 296 4.91 25.09 1.18
N ASP A 297 4.93 26.05 0.24
CA ASP A 297 4.38 27.40 0.44
C ASP A 297 2.86 27.39 0.62
N THR A 298 2.15 26.52 -0.10
CA THR A 298 0.68 26.50 -0.10
C THR A 298 0.09 25.58 0.97
N PHE A 299 0.56 24.34 1.04
CA PHE A 299 -0.04 23.26 1.84
C PHE A 299 0.81 22.89 3.07
N GLY A 300 2.04 23.38 3.18
CA GLY A 300 2.94 23.05 4.29
C GLY A 300 3.49 21.62 4.23
N VAL A 301 3.42 20.94 3.08
CA VAL A 301 3.90 19.58 2.89
C VAL A 301 5.17 19.56 2.05
N THR A 302 6.04 18.57 2.29
CA THR A 302 7.22 18.35 1.46
C THR A 302 6.86 17.63 0.15
N LYS A 303 7.76 17.72 -0.83
CA LYS A 303 7.69 16.96 -2.10
C LYS A 303 7.52 15.44 -1.92
N ASP A 304 7.83 14.89 -0.76
CA ASP A 304 7.79 13.45 -0.47
C ASP A 304 6.34 12.95 -0.24
N LYS A 305 5.36 13.87 -0.18
CA LYS A 305 3.93 13.57 -0.34
C LYS A 305 3.49 13.48 -1.81
N CYS A 306 4.42 13.60 -2.76
CA CYS A 306 4.17 13.47 -4.19
C CYS A 306 4.99 12.35 -4.83
N GLN A 307 4.37 11.61 -5.73
CA GLN A 307 5.03 10.59 -6.55
C GLN A 307 5.53 11.25 -7.84
N LEU A 308 6.80 11.69 -7.83
CA LEU A 308 7.38 12.51 -8.89
C LEU A 308 8.44 11.70 -9.65
N ASN A 309 8.20 11.43 -10.94
CA ASN A 309 9.00 10.54 -11.77
C ASN A 309 9.89 11.26 -12.79
N VAL A 310 11.17 10.89 -12.84
CA VAL A 310 12.11 11.32 -13.88
C VAL A 310 12.17 10.29 -15.01
N SER A 311 11.84 10.69 -16.24
CA SER A 311 11.63 9.79 -17.39
C SER A 311 12.13 10.42 -18.69
N SER A 312 13.14 9.82 -19.33
CA SER A 312 13.78 10.37 -20.54
C SER A 312 12.88 10.48 -21.77
N ASP A 313 11.73 9.81 -21.74
CA ASP A 313 10.73 9.82 -22.82
C ASP A 313 9.71 10.96 -22.65
N VAL A 314 9.87 11.79 -21.62
CA VAL A 314 8.96 12.86 -21.21
C VAL A 314 9.70 14.21 -21.15
N ALA A 315 9.01 15.31 -21.44
CA ALA A 315 9.63 16.62 -21.61
C ALA A 315 10.36 17.12 -20.35
N ASP A 316 11.50 17.78 -20.56
CA ASP A 316 12.35 18.31 -19.47
C ASP A 316 11.74 19.50 -18.71
N THR A 317 10.61 20.04 -19.19
CA THR A 317 9.97 21.25 -18.66
C THR A 317 8.46 21.09 -18.54
N LEU A 318 7.87 21.74 -17.52
CA LEU A 318 6.44 21.89 -17.34
C LEU A 318 6.11 23.40 -17.45
N PRO A 319 5.46 23.88 -18.53
CA PRO A 319 5.22 25.32 -18.74
C PRO A 319 4.45 26.01 -17.61
N ALA A 320 3.59 25.27 -16.89
CA ALA A 320 2.85 25.79 -15.74
C ALA A 320 3.72 26.08 -14.49
N GLY A 321 5.00 25.71 -14.49
CA GLY A 321 5.89 25.73 -13.30
C GLY A 321 5.86 27.03 -12.50
N GLU A 322 6.00 28.18 -13.15
CA GLU A 322 6.00 29.49 -12.50
C GLU A 322 4.63 29.90 -11.92
N TYR A 323 3.54 29.25 -12.33
CA TYR A 323 2.18 29.51 -11.89
C TYR A 323 1.68 28.55 -10.80
N LEU A 324 2.43 27.48 -10.49
CA LEU A 324 1.99 26.41 -9.59
C LEU A 324 1.55 26.91 -8.22
N THR A 325 2.32 27.81 -7.58
CA THR A 325 1.95 28.37 -6.27
C THR A 325 0.64 29.15 -6.33
N GLY A 326 0.35 29.83 -7.44
CA GLY A 326 -0.93 30.52 -7.63
C GLY A 326 -2.09 29.53 -7.85
N ILE A 327 -1.91 28.53 -8.72
CA ILE A 327 -2.88 27.47 -9.00
C ILE A 327 -3.23 26.69 -7.71
N PHE A 328 -2.21 26.36 -6.91
CA PHE A 328 -2.38 25.65 -5.65
C PHE A 328 -3.09 26.51 -4.60
N ASN A 329 -2.81 27.82 -4.52
CA ASN A 329 -3.56 28.72 -3.63
C ASN A 329 -5.04 28.90 -4.05
N LEU A 330 -5.38 28.65 -5.32
CA LEU A 330 -6.77 28.65 -5.79
C LEU A 330 -7.52 27.35 -5.43
N ILE A 331 -6.86 26.19 -5.51
CA ILE A 331 -7.49 24.89 -5.17
C ILE A 331 -7.55 24.63 -3.66
N LYS A 332 -6.63 25.24 -2.87
CA LYS A 332 -6.67 25.16 -1.41
C LYS A 332 -7.96 25.77 -0.87
N GLY A 333 -8.65 25.00 -0.02
CA GLY A 333 -9.95 25.34 0.54
C GLY A 333 -11.14 24.88 -0.30
N VAL A 334 -10.93 24.26 -1.46
CA VAL A 334 -11.98 23.55 -2.20
C VAL A 334 -11.90 22.05 -1.85
N PRO A 335 -12.91 21.46 -1.16
CA PRO A 335 -12.91 20.04 -0.82
C PRO A 335 -13.01 19.13 -2.04
N ASN A 336 -12.27 18.02 -2.02
CA ASN A 336 -12.32 16.98 -3.07
C ASN A 336 -12.17 17.54 -4.50
N ALA A 337 -11.33 18.55 -4.67
CA ALA A 337 -11.00 19.13 -5.97
C ALA A 337 -9.70 18.53 -6.50
N SER A 338 -9.57 18.42 -7.82
CA SER A 338 -8.32 18.04 -8.47
C SER A 338 -7.97 18.97 -9.62
N VAL A 339 -6.67 19.16 -9.81
CA VAL A 339 -6.07 19.80 -10.97
C VAL A 339 -5.19 18.79 -11.69
N SER A 340 -5.28 18.74 -13.02
CA SER A 340 -4.42 17.95 -13.89
C SER A 340 -3.79 18.87 -14.93
N ILE A 341 -2.47 18.91 -14.95
CA ILE A 341 -1.66 19.77 -15.82
C ILE A 341 -0.90 18.89 -16.80
N ILE A 342 -1.05 19.17 -18.09
CA ILE A 342 -0.41 18.45 -19.20
C ILE A 342 0.10 19.51 -20.18
N ASP A 343 1.42 19.74 -20.22
CA ASP A 343 2.05 20.85 -20.95
C ASP A 343 1.40 22.22 -20.59
N LYS A 344 0.64 22.84 -21.52
CA LYS A 344 -0.13 24.09 -21.31
C LYS A 344 -1.62 23.89 -21.05
N THR A 345 -2.06 22.64 -20.87
CA THR A 345 -3.46 22.32 -20.54
C THR A 345 -3.59 22.17 -19.03
N ILE A 346 -4.56 22.87 -18.43
CA ILE A 346 -4.92 22.81 -17.01
C ILE A 346 -6.39 22.42 -16.92
N LEU A 347 -6.67 21.24 -16.37
CA LEU A 347 -8.01 20.68 -16.22
C LEU A 347 -8.40 20.64 -14.74
N PHE A 348 -9.58 21.17 -14.41
CA PHE A 348 -10.12 21.16 -13.04
C PHE A 348 -11.34 20.24 -12.91
N ASN A 349 -11.39 19.48 -11.81
CA ASN A 349 -12.56 18.71 -11.38
C ASN A 349 -12.81 18.97 -9.88
N ALA A 350 -14.06 18.86 -9.44
CA ALA A 350 -14.47 18.97 -8.04
C ALA A 350 -15.88 18.38 -7.85
N ALA A 351 -16.27 18.14 -6.60
CA ALA A 351 -17.62 17.68 -6.27
C ALA A 351 -18.76 18.68 -6.63
N ASN A 352 -18.42 19.94 -6.98
CA ASN A 352 -19.37 21.01 -7.29
C ASN A 352 -18.97 21.81 -8.55
N ALA A 353 -19.90 21.93 -9.51
CA ALA A 353 -19.68 22.63 -10.77
C ALA A 353 -19.45 24.15 -10.62
N ASP A 354 -20.03 24.78 -9.58
CA ASP A 354 -19.76 26.20 -9.29
C ASP A 354 -18.28 26.41 -8.89
N ASP A 355 -17.67 25.45 -8.20
CA ASP A 355 -16.28 25.53 -7.74
C ASP A 355 -15.30 25.23 -8.88
N ILE A 356 -15.63 24.28 -9.76
CA ILE A 356 -14.91 24.08 -11.04
C ILE A 356 -14.89 25.40 -11.84
N THR A 357 -16.04 26.07 -11.96
CA THR A 357 -16.16 27.34 -12.70
C THR A 357 -15.28 28.45 -12.10
N LYS A 358 -15.30 28.61 -10.77
CA LYS A 358 -14.43 29.57 -10.06
C LYS A 358 -12.95 29.29 -10.27
N LEU A 359 -12.53 28.02 -10.19
CA LEU A 359 -11.13 27.59 -10.38
C LEU A 359 -10.63 27.91 -11.79
N ILE A 360 -11.46 27.63 -12.81
CA ILE A 360 -11.18 27.94 -14.21
C ILE A 360 -11.01 29.44 -14.42
N ASP A 361 -11.98 30.26 -13.99
CA ASP A 361 -11.96 31.71 -14.24
C ASP A 361 -10.84 32.42 -13.47
N ALA A 362 -10.57 32.00 -12.23
CA ALA A 362 -9.47 32.55 -11.44
C ALA A 362 -8.09 32.14 -12.01
N THR A 363 -7.96 30.90 -12.52
CA THR A 363 -6.72 30.44 -13.16
C THR A 363 -6.50 31.13 -14.50
N LYS A 364 -7.55 31.38 -15.30
CA LYS A 364 -7.48 32.20 -16.53
C LYS A 364 -7.03 33.65 -16.30
N ALA A 365 -7.23 34.18 -15.09
CA ALA A 365 -6.71 35.49 -14.70
C ALA A 365 -5.25 35.46 -14.20
N LEU A 366 -4.71 34.27 -13.92
CA LEU A 366 -3.36 34.03 -13.43
C LEU A 366 -2.38 33.65 -14.54
N VAL A 367 -2.79 32.79 -15.47
CA VAL A 367 -1.90 32.21 -16.51
C VAL A 367 -1.97 32.98 -17.85
N PRO A 368 -0.93 32.92 -18.70
CA PRO A 368 -0.94 33.48 -20.05
C PRO A 368 -2.06 32.91 -20.94
N ALA A 369 -2.52 33.73 -21.89
CA ALA A 369 -3.68 33.42 -22.75
C ALA A 369 -3.46 32.32 -23.81
N ASP A 370 -2.27 31.70 -23.85
CA ASP A 370 -1.97 30.50 -24.66
C ASP A 370 -2.03 29.19 -23.84
N PHE A 371 -2.39 29.25 -22.55
CA PHE A 371 -2.80 28.09 -21.77
C PHE A 371 -4.28 27.76 -22.00
N VAL A 372 -4.58 26.46 -22.08
CA VAL A 372 -5.95 25.93 -22.14
C VAL A 372 -6.37 25.62 -20.70
N VAL A 373 -7.38 26.32 -20.18
CA VAL A 373 -7.86 26.16 -18.81
C VAL A 373 -9.35 25.80 -18.85
N GLU A 374 -9.68 24.55 -18.53
CA GLU A 374 -11.02 23.98 -18.75
C GLU A 374 -11.42 23.02 -17.61
N ALA A 375 -12.65 22.52 -17.67
CA ALA A 375 -13.09 21.45 -16.79
C ALA A 375 -12.51 20.12 -17.28
N GLU A 376 -12.22 19.19 -16.37
CA GLU A 376 -11.89 17.82 -16.75
C GLU A 376 -13.08 17.22 -17.54
N PRO A 377 -12.85 16.60 -18.71
CA PRO A 377 -13.94 16.06 -19.51
C PRO A 377 -14.72 14.98 -18.76
N GLN A 378 -15.97 14.80 -19.15
CA GLN A 378 -16.79 13.70 -18.64
C GLN A 378 -16.15 12.36 -19.02
N LEU A 379 -16.16 11.42 -18.07
CA LEU A 379 -15.43 10.16 -18.20
C LEU A 379 -16.05 9.24 -19.26
N ASP A 380 -15.44 9.17 -20.45
CA ASP A 380 -15.63 8.01 -21.33
C ASP A 380 -14.63 6.92 -20.96
N ILE A 381 -15.12 5.92 -20.22
CA ILE A 381 -14.34 4.75 -19.78
C ILE A 381 -13.70 4.03 -20.97
N ASN A 382 -14.36 3.94 -22.13
CA ASN A 382 -13.85 3.21 -23.28
C ASN A 382 -12.67 3.94 -23.92
N VAL A 383 -12.79 5.27 -24.05
CA VAL A 383 -11.70 6.13 -24.57
C VAL A 383 -10.51 6.11 -23.61
N ALA A 384 -10.75 6.27 -22.31
CA ALA A 384 -9.69 6.22 -21.29
C ALA A 384 -8.95 4.88 -21.28
N VAL A 385 -9.67 3.76 -21.32
CA VAL A 385 -9.09 2.41 -21.40
C VAL A 385 -8.28 2.25 -22.69
N ALA A 386 -8.83 2.59 -23.86
CA ALA A 386 -8.13 2.47 -25.13
C ALA A 386 -6.81 3.28 -25.14
N GLN A 387 -6.86 4.55 -24.73
CA GLN A 387 -5.68 5.43 -24.64
C GLN A 387 -4.63 4.90 -23.66
N SER A 388 -5.05 4.35 -22.51
CA SER A 388 -4.14 3.76 -21.52
C SER A 388 -3.40 2.52 -22.08
N ILE A 389 -4.10 1.71 -22.88
CA ILE A 389 -3.58 0.49 -23.50
C ILE A 389 -2.60 0.84 -24.63
N ASP A 390 -2.93 1.78 -25.51
CA ASP A 390 -2.01 2.26 -26.54
C ASP A 390 -0.75 2.89 -25.92
N THR A 391 -0.90 3.67 -24.85
CA THR A 391 0.23 4.32 -24.15
C THR A 391 1.13 3.29 -23.47
N ALA A 392 0.57 2.30 -22.78
CA ALA A 392 1.32 1.19 -22.20
C ALA A 392 2.02 0.35 -23.28
N LYS A 393 1.34 0.05 -24.39
CA LYS A 393 1.87 -0.71 -25.53
C LYS A 393 3.09 -0.05 -26.15
N VAL A 394 2.99 1.25 -26.46
CA VAL A 394 4.12 2.04 -27.00
C VAL A 394 5.29 2.04 -26.04
N ALA A 395 5.04 2.23 -24.73
CA ALA A 395 6.08 2.21 -23.72
C ALA A 395 6.78 0.84 -23.62
N ILE A 396 6.05 -0.28 -23.47
CA ILE A 396 6.65 -1.64 -23.35
C ILE A 396 7.42 -2.03 -24.63
N VAL A 397 6.94 -1.64 -25.81
CA VAL A 397 7.61 -1.90 -27.09
C VAL A 397 8.87 -1.04 -27.26
N GLY A 398 8.91 0.18 -26.70
CA GLY A 398 10.08 1.06 -26.72
C GLY A 398 11.24 0.60 -25.83
N LEU A 399 10.98 -0.26 -24.83
CA LEU A 399 11.99 -0.71 -23.88
C LEU A 399 13.15 -1.46 -24.54
N SER A 400 14.35 -1.26 -24.01
CA SER A 400 15.55 -2.01 -24.37
C SER A 400 15.33 -3.54 -24.37
N GLU A 401 16.07 -4.22 -25.25
CA GLU A 401 16.17 -5.69 -25.29
C GLU A 401 17.35 -6.22 -24.45
N THR A 402 18.27 -5.35 -24.05
CA THR A 402 19.41 -5.70 -23.18
C THR A 402 18.95 -5.75 -21.72
N PRO A 403 19.11 -6.87 -20.99
CA PRO A 403 18.78 -6.94 -19.57
C PRO A 403 19.62 -5.98 -18.75
N ALA A 404 18.96 -5.06 -18.04
CA ALA A 404 19.56 -4.17 -17.05
C ALA A 404 18.49 -3.80 -16.00
N PRO A 405 18.87 -3.48 -14.74
CA PRO A 405 17.90 -3.21 -13.68
C PRO A 405 16.89 -2.12 -14.02
N SER A 406 17.33 -1.03 -14.67
CA SER A 406 16.47 0.07 -15.10
C SER A 406 15.34 -0.38 -16.02
N VAL A 407 15.57 -1.40 -16.88
CA VAL A 407 14.56 -1.91 -17.81
C VAL A 407 13.42 -2.62 -17.07
N ALA A 408 13.67 -3.14 -15.86
CA ALA A 408 12.61 -3.63 -14.99
C ALA A 408 11.81 -2.47 -14.39
N ASP A 409 12.50 -1.43 -13.91
CA ASP A 409 11.85 -0.22 -13.38
C ASP A 409 11.00 0.48 -14.49
N ASP A 410 11.51 0.54 -15.72
CA ASP A 410 10.83 1.04 -16.93
C ASP A 410 9.63 0.18 -17.35
N LEU A 411 9.76 -1.15 -17.28
CA LEU A 411 8.67 -2.08 -17.59
C LEU A 411 7.49 -1.88 -16.65
N VAL A 412 7.75 -1.65 -15.37
CA VAL A 412 6.69 -1.46 -14.39
C VAL A 412 6.05 -0.08 -14.52
N ARG A 413 6.83 0.96 -14.87
CA ARG A 413 6.27 2.26 -15.34
C ARG A 413 5.30 2.07 -16.51
N ALA A 414 5.70 1.29 -17.50
CA ALA A 414 4.90 1.03 -18.68
C ALA A 414 3.64 0.20 -18.38
N LEU A 415 3.71 -0.79 -17.48
CA LEU A 415 2.57 -1.56 -16.98
C LEU A 415 1.56 -0.69 -16.22
N ASN A 416 2.03 0.17 -15.31
CA ASN A 416 1.21 1.06 -14.47
C ASN A 416 0.50 2.18 -15.26
N ARG A 417 0.81 2.35 -16.55
CA ARG A 417 0.09 3.25 -17.47
C ARG A 417 -1.19 2.64 -18.04
N GLN A 418 -1.41 1.32 -17.95
CA GLN A 418 -2.62 0.67 -18.48
C GLN A 418 -3.77 0.70 -17.45
N ILE A 419 -5.00 0.83 -17.92
CA ILE A 419 -6.20 0.64 -17.10
C ILE A 419 -6.75 -0.77 -17.39
N ILE A 420 -6.70 -1.65 -16.38
CA ILE A 420 -7.34 -2.98 -16.43
C ILE A 420 -8.79 -2.83 -15.93
N ASN A 421 -9.67 -2.34 -16.80
CA ASN A 421 -11.07 -2.08 -16.45
C ASN A 421 -11.90 -3.38 -16.46
N PHE A 422 -11.88 -4.10 -15.34
CA PHE A 422 -12.74 -5.25 -15.09
C PHE A 422 -14.23 -4.89 -15.16
N ALA A 423 -15.07 -5.86 -15.52
CA ALA A 423 -16.52 -5.72 -15.40
C ALA A 423 -16.96 -5.66 -13.92
N ASN A 424 -18.21 -5.22 -13.68
CA ASN A 424 -18.80 -5.20 -12.36
C ASN A 424 -18.79 -6.61 -11.73
N ASP A 425 -18.43 -6.70 -10.45
CA ASP A 425 -18.30 -7.94 -9.67
C ASP A 425 -17.44 -9.04 -10.34
N SER A 426 -16.49 -8.65 -11.20
CA SER A 426 -15.66 -9.58 -11.98
C SER A 426 -14.15 -9.36 -11.79
N SER A 427 -13.40 -10.45 -11.93
CA SER A 427 -11.94 -10.52 -12.05
C SER A 427 -11.47 -11.00 -13.43
N GLU A 428 -12.37 -11.12 -14.41
CA GLU A 428 -11.99 -11.48 -15.79
C GLU A 428 -11.22 -10.32 -16.47
N ILE A 429 -9.96 -10.58 -16.84
CA ILE A 429 -9.11 -9.60 -17.55
C ILE A 429 -9.70 -9.33 -18.95
N PRO A 430 -9.91 -8.06 -19.35
CA PRO A 430 -10.34 -7.73 -20.70
C PRO A 430 -9.32 -8.15 -21.77
N GLU A 431 -9.78 -8.65 -22.92
CA GLU A 431 -8.92 -9.09 -24.02
C GLU A 431 -7.88 -8.04 -24.49
N PRO A 432 -8.19 -6.73 -24.55
CA PRO A 432 -7.20 -5.71 -24.89
C PRO A 432 -6.03 -5.60 -23.88
N ASN A 433 -6.26 -5.83 -22.58
CA ASN A 433 -5.20 -5.82 -21.57
C ASN A 433 -4.29 -7.06 -21.66
N LYS A 434 -4.81 -8.18 -22.14
CA LYS A 434 -4.05 -9.42 -22.33
C LYS A 434 -2.87 -9.25 -23.29
N GLU A 435 -3.00 -8.43 -24.34
CA GLU A 435 -1.88 -8.13 -25.24
C GLU A 435 -0.74 -7.38 -24.52
N ILE A 436 -1.08 -6.48 -23.58
CA ILE A 436 -0.11 -5.73 -22.78
C ILE A 436 0.61 -6.66 -21.78
N LEU A 437 -0.13 -7.57 -21.15
CA LEU A 437 0.42 -8.58 -20.25
C LEU A 437 1.30 -9.60 -20.99
N ASP A 438 0.99 -9.95 -22.25
CA ASP A 438 1.83 -10.81 -23.09
C ASP A 438 3.18 -10.16 -23.42
N LEU A 439 3.16 -8.87 -23.79
CA LEU A 439 4.38 -8.08 -24.01
C LEU A 439 5.21 -7.97 -22.71
N ALA A 440 4.55 -7.78 -21.56
CA ALA A 440 5.22 -7.72 -20.27
C ALA A 440 5.84 -9.06 -19.85
N ALA A 441 5.12 -10.18 -19.99
CA ALA A 441 5.66 -11.52 -19.73
C ALA A 441 6.90 -11.80 -20.57
N ALA A 442 6.88 -11.45 -21.87
CA ALA A 442 8.02 -11.61 -22.77
C ALA A 442 9.24 -10.75 -22.40
N LYS A 443 9.06 -9.63 -21.67
CA LYS A 443 10.14 -8.85 -21.07
C LYS A 443 10.59 -9.43 -19.71
N LEU A 444 9.67 -9.82 -18.83
CA LEU A 444 9.96 -10.43 -17.51
C LEU A 444 10.79 -11.72 -17.62
N ILE A 445 10.53 -12.55 -18.63
CA ILE A 445 11.32 -13.77 -18.91
C ILE A 445 12.79 -13.43 -19.24
N LYS A 446 13.07 -12.25 -19.80
CA LYS A 446 14.44 -11.78 -20.10
C LYS A 446 15.11 -11.03 -18.94
N LEU A 447 14.35 -10.71 -17.89
CA LEU A 447 14.79 -9.98 -16.70
C LEU A 447 14.69 -10.92 -15.49
N PRO A 448 15.55 -11.95 -15.36
CA PRO A 448 15.36 -13.05 -14.40
C PRO A 448 15.27 -12.59 -12.94
N ASP A 449 15.99 -11.53 -12.59
CA ASP A 449 16.08 -11.01 -11.21
C ASP A 449 14.89 -10.12 -10.82
N ALA A 450 14.05 -9.71 -11.77
CA ALA A 450 12.91 -8.84 -11.51
C ALA A 450 11.75 -9.61 -10.88
N LYS A 451 11.43 -9.33 -9.61
CA LYS A 451 10.23 -9.83 -8.93
C LYS A 451 9.17 -8.74 -8.86
N LEU A 452 7.91 -9.08 -9.11
CA LEU A 452 6.78 -8.14 -9.05
C LEU A 452 5.83 -8.47 -7.91
N LYS A 453 5.27 -7.44 -7.28
CA LYS A 453 4.02 -7.51 -6.53
C LYS A 453 2.90 -6.89 -7.37
N ILE A 454 1.74 -7.53 -7.37
CA ILE A 454 0.54 -7.13 -8.10
C ILE A 454 -0.52 -6.76 -7.06
N THR A 455 -0.81 -5.47 -6.94
CA THR A 455 -1.78 -4.96 -5.96
C THR A 455 -3.08 -4.57 -6.65
N GLY A 456 -4.20 -5.12 -6.17
CA GLY A 456 -5.54 -4.73 -6.61
C GLY A 456 -6.12 -3.64 -5.72
N HIS A 457 -6.87 -2.70 -6.31
CA HIS A 457 -7.52 -1.61 -5.59
C HIS A 457 -8.99 -1.44 -6.01
N THR A 458 -9.79 -0.81 -5.14
CA THR A 458 -11.22 -0.55 -5.34
C THR A 458 -11.58 0.90 -5.01
N ASP A 459 -12.82 1.27 -5.32
CA ASP A 459 -13.45 2.46 -4.74
C ASP A 459 -14.25 2.10 -3.46
N THR A 460 -14.79 3.11 -2.79
CA THR A 460 -15.52 2.98 -1.51
C THR A 460 -17.01 2.64 -1.66
N ASN A 461 -17.48 2.11 -2.79
CA ASN A 461 -18.91 1.85 -2.99
C ASN A 461 -19.46 0.58 -2.30
N ALA A 462 -18.59 -0.30 -1.79
CA ALA A 462 -18.94 -1.56 -1.15
C ALA A 462 -18.23 -1.73 0.21
N SER A 463 -18.58 -2.78 0.97
CA SER A 463 -17.95 -3.03 2.28
C SER A 463 -16.46 -3.32 2.14
N TYR A 464 -15.70 -3.09 3.21
CA TYR A 464 -14.25 -3.28 3.22
C TYR A 464 -13.87 -4.71 2.86
N GLU A 465 -14.58 -5.69 3.41
CA GLU A 465 -14.32 -7.13 3.26
C GLU A 465 -14.61 -7.58 1.82
N TYR A 466 -15.73 -7.13 1.25
CA TYR A 466 -16.08 -7.41 -0.15
C TYR A 466 -15.03 -6.81 -1.10
N ASN A 467 -14.63 -5.56 -0.87
CA ASN A 467 -13.63 -4.89 -1.68
C ASN A 467 -12.22 -5.50 -1.49
N LYS A 468 -11.88 -5.99 -0.30
CA LYS A 468 -10.66 -6.75 -0.01
C LYS A 468 -10.61 -8.05 -0.82
N GLU A 469 -11.70 -8.83 -0.81
CA GLU A 469 -11.81 -10.06 -1.60
C GLU A 469 -11.75 -9.77 -3.11
N LEU A 470 -12.52 -8.79 -3.59
CA LEU A 470 -12.57 -8.43 -5.01
C LEU A 470 -11.24 -7.86 -5.53
N SER A 471 -10.49 -7.12 -4.71
CA SER A 471 -9.15 -6.63 -5.09
C SER A 471 -8.12 -7.74 -5.14
N GLU A 472 -8.13 -8.68 -4.18
CA GLU A 472 -7.26 -9.86 -4.21
C GLU A 472 -7.55 -10.72 -5.45
N GLN A 473 -8.82 -11.10 -5.68
CA GLN A 473 -9.22 -11.89 -6.85
C GLN A 473 -8.78 -11.27 -8.19
N ARG A 474 -8.77 -9.93 -8.30
CA ARG A 474 -8.31 -9.20 -9.48
C ARG A 474 -6.78 -9.20 -9.62
N ALA A 475 -6.04 -9.14 -8.52
CA ALA A 475 -4.59 -9.32 -8.52
C ALA A 475 -4.20 -10.76 -8.89
N SER A 476 -4.84 -11.76 -8.27
CA SER A 476 -4.63 -13.18 -8.58
C SER A 476 -4.94 -13.52 -10.04
N ALA A 477 -5.98 -12.93 -10.64
CA ALA A 477 -6.26 -13.14 -12.06
C ALA A 477 -5.10 -12.66 -12.97
N VAL A 478 -4.48 -11.52 -12.65
CA VAL A 478 -3.32 -10.98 -13.40
C VAL A 478 -2.05 -11.78 -13.14
N HIS A 479 -1.84 -12.24 -11.91
CA HIS A 479 -0.80 -13.20 -11.53
C HIS A 479 -0.90 -14.47 -12.40
N ASP A 480 -2.02 -15.17 -12.33
CA ASP A 480 -2.26 -16.44 -13.02
C ASP A 480 -2.13 -16.29 -14.54
N TYR A 481 -2.52 -15.13 -15.07
CA TYR A 481 -2.31 -14.80 -16.47
C TYR A 481 -0.81 -14.73 -16.83
N LEU A 482 0.00 -14.01 -16.06
CA LEU A 482 1.45 -13.91 -16.29
C LEU A 482 2.16 -15.26 -16.10
N VAL A 483 1.75 -16.06 -15.12
CA VAL A 483 2.24 -17.44 -14.94
C VAL A 483 1.88 -18.31 -16.16
N SER A 484 0.65 -18.20 -16.68
CA SER A 484 0.23 -18.92 -17.90
C SER A 484 1.04 -18.57 -19.15
N LYS A 485 1.73 -17.42 -19.14
CA LYS A 485 2.64 -16.95 -20.20
C LYS A 485 4.11 -17.28 -19.95
N GLY A 486 4.42 -17.99 -18.87
CA GLY A 486 5.76 -18.50 -18.57
C GLY A 486 6.61 -17.60 -17.66
N VAL A 487 6.01 -16.61 -16.98
CA VAL A 487 6.69 -15.95 -15.85
C VAL A 487 6.72 -16.92 -14.67
N PRO A 488 7.86 -17.12 -13.97
CA PRO A 488 7.90 -17.99 -12.79
C PRO A 488 7.03 -17.47 -11.65
N ASP A 489 6.25 -18.39 -11.06
CA ASP A 489 5.37 -18.20 -9.91
C ASP A 489 6.10 -17.50 -8.73
N GLU A 490 7.28 -18.03 -8.35
CA GLU A 490 8.21 -17.51 -7.32
C GLU A 490 8.78 -16.08 -7.53
N ARG A 491 8.39 -15.43 -8.63
CA ARG A 491 8.74 -14.04 -8.98
C ARG A 491 7.53 -13.10 -8.95
N LEU A 492 6.34 -13.58 -8.65
CA LEU A 492 5.12 -12.79 -8.54
C LEU A 492 4.54 -12.90 -7.12
N ASP A 493 3.91 -11.83 -6.64
CA ASP A 493 3.22 -11.72 -5.35
C ASP A 493 1.88 -10.98 -5.57
N THR A 494 0.86 -11.21 -4.74
CA THR A 494 -0.45 -10.54 -4.87
C THR A 494 -0.91 -9.89 -3.56
N PHE A 495 -1.71 -8.83 -3.68
CA PHE A 495 -2.34 -8.19 -2.54
C PHE A 495 -3.63 -7.46 -2.92
N GLY A 496 -4.74 -7.76 -2.26
CA GLY A 496 -5.91 -6.91 -2.24
C GLY A 496 -5.69 -5.74 -1.28
N ALA A 497 -5.62 -4.51 -1.80
CA ALA A 497 -5.52 -3.29 -0.97
C ALA A 497 -6.88 -2.64 -0.67
N SER A 498 -8.00 -3.25 -1.11
CA SER A 498 -9.35 -2.70 -0.94
C SER A 498 -9.39 -1.22 -1.39
N PHE A 499 -9.91 -0.31 -0.56
CA PHE A 499 -9.83 1.14 -0.73
C PHE A 499 -8.82 1.84 0.22
N ASP A 500 -7.87 1.11 0.81
CA ASP A 500 -6.90 1.65 1.78
C ASP A 500 -5.86 2.60 1.15
N HIS A 501 -5.62 2.46 -0.16
CA HIS A 501 -4.62 3.22 -0.91
C HIS A 501 -5.23 3.90 -2.16
N PRO A 502 -6.14 4.87 -1.97
CA PRO A 502 -6.75 5.62 -3.07
C PRO A 502 -5.76 6.63 -3.67
N VAL A 503 -5.89 6.90 -4.97
CA VAL A 503 -5.02 7.80 -5.74
C VAL A 503 -5.76 9.02 -6.29
N ALA A 504 -7.08 9.09 -6.09
CA ALA A 504 -7.94 10.23 -6.35
C ALA A 504 -9.19 10.15 -5.43
N THR A 505 -9.88 11.27 -5.21
CA THR A 505 -11.05 11.30 -4.32
C THR A 505 -12.17 10.36 -4.79
N ASN A 506 -12.76 9.60 -3.87
CA ASN A 506 -13.93 8.78 -4.15
C ASN A 506 -15.23 9.60 -4.33
N ALA A 507 -15.20 10.93 -4.17
CA ALA A 507 -16.35 11.80 -4.41
C ALA A 507 -16.73 11.89 -5.90
N THR A 508 -15.75 11.98 -6.81
CA THR A 508 -15.98 12.09 -8.26
C THR A 508 -16.01 10.72 -8.94
N GLU A 509 -16.67 10.62 -10.10
CA GLU A 509 -16.69 9.37 -10.86
C GLU A 509 -15.32 9.05 -11.48
N GLN A 510 -14.61 10.08 -11.97
CA GLN A 510 -13.22 10.01 -12.40
C GLN A 510 -12.32 9.44 -11.29
N GLY A 511 -12.44 9.95 -10.06
CA GLY A 511 -11.58 9.51 -8.96
C GLY A 511 -11.87 8.07 -8.50
N ARG A 512 -13.15 7.68 -8.41
CA ARG A 512 -13.53 6.27 -8.19
C ARG A 512 -12.99 5.35 -9.29
N PHE A 513 -13.06 5.77 -10.56
CA PHE A 513 -12.50 5.01 -11.68
C PHE A 513 -10.96 4.85 -11.59
N GLN A 514 -10.23 5.90 -11.23
CA GLN A 514 -8.78 5.82 -10.98
C GLN A 514 -8.41 4.93 -9.78
N ASN A 515 -9.28 4.83 -8.78
CA ASN A 515 -9.07 3.95 -7.62
C ASN A 515 -9.28 2.47 -7.94
N ARG A 516 -10.14 2.12 -8.91
CA ARG A 516 -10.35 0.74 -9.40
C ARG A 516 -9.21 0.29 -10.34
N ARG A 517 -7.97 0.29 -9.83
CA ARG A 517 -6.74 -0.02 -10.57
C ARG A 517 -6.14 -1.39 -10.21
N ILE A 518 -5.26 -1.88 -11.08
CA ILE A 518 -4.15 -2.77 -10.71
C ILE A 518 -2.89 -1.92 -10.65
N GLU A 519 -2.02 -2.20 -9.69
CA GLU A 519 -0.74 -1.56 -9.48
C GLU A 519 0.35 -2.63 -9.41
N PHE A 520 1.44 -2.41 -10.14
CA PHE A 520 2.59 -3.28 -10.17
C PHE A 520 3.73 -2.59 -9.42
N THR A 521 4.37 -3.27 -8.46
CA THR A 521 5.60 -2.82 -7.79
C THR A 521 6.72 -3.85 -7.93
N LEU A 522 7.97 -3.43 -7.76
CA LEU A 522 9.14 -4.32 -7.79
C LEU A 522 9.51 -4.74 -6.37
N ILE A 523 10.06 -5.95 -6.24
CA ILE A 523 10.63 -6.45 -5.00
C ILE A 523 12.13 -6.65 -5.22
N LYS A 524 12.98 -6.01 -4.41
CA LYS A 524 14.43 -6.22 -4.37
C LYS A 524 14.80 -6.61 -2.94
N ASP A 525 15.45 -7.76 -2.77
CA ASP A 525 15.92 -8.31 -1.47
C ASP A 525 14.87 -8.47 -0.35
N GLY A 526 13.58 -8.53 -0.72
CA GLY A 526 12.44 -8.63 0.21
C GLY A 526 11.82 -7.29 0.58
N GLU A 527 12.44 -6.18 0.19
CA GLU A 527 11.87 -4.83 0.30
C GLU A 527 11.09 -4.50 -0.99
N GLN A 528 9.91 -3.87 -0.84
CA GLN A 528 9.23 -3.23 -1.96
C GLN A 528 10.00 -1.96 -2.33
N ILE A 529 10.92 -2.06 -3.29
CA ILE A 529 11.37 -0.84 -3.97
C ILE A 529 10.18 -0.31 -4.77
N ALA A 530 9.64 0.83 -4.34
CA ALA A 530 8.48 1.44 -4.97
C ALA A 530 8.74 1.59 -6.47
N ALA A 531 8.12 0.72 -7.28
CA ALA A 531 8.13 0.94 -8.69
C ALA A 531 7.32 2.20 -8.94
N VAL A 532 7.77 2.99 -9.91
CA VAL A 532 7.16 4.26 -10.17
C VAL A 532 5.71 4.05 -10.63
N GLY A 533 4.80 4.57 -9.81
CA GLY A 533 3.36 4.48 -10.00
C GLY A 533 2.65 4.03 -8.72
N ASN A 534 2.07 5.00 -8.01
CA ASN A 534 1.01 4.84 -7.01
C ASN A 534 1.37 4.39 -5.57
N ALA A 535 2.60 3.95 -5.26
CA ALA A 535 3.09 3.74 -3.87
C ALA A 535 4.04 4.86 -3.35
N PRO A 536 4.08 5.16 -2.03
CA PRO A 536 4.97 6.18 -1.44
C PRO A 536 6.37 5.64 -1.09
N THR A 537 7.40 6.46 -1.29
CA THR A 537 8.79 6.12 -0.92
C THR A 537 9.12 6.49 0.53
N SER A 538 9.48 5.50 1.35
CA SER A 538 10.29 5.72 2.57
C SER A 538 11.76 5.94 2.16
N PRO A 539 12.58 6.73 2.90
CA PRO A 539 13.93 7.09 2.44
C PRO A 539 14.94 5.94 2.57
N ALA A 540 15.52 5.54 1.43
CA ALA A 540 16.57 4.53 1.39
C ALA A 540 17.81 4.94 2.20
N THR A 541 18.23 4.08 3.13
CA THR A 541 19.46 4.27 3.91
C THR A 541 20.63 3.56 3.21
N THR A 542 21.47 4.33 2.52
CA THR A 542 22.70 3.81 1.90
C THR A 542 23.64 3.22 2.95
N LEU A 543 23.87 1.91 2.89
CA LEU A 543 24.95 1.26 3.62
C LEU A 543 26.29 1.76 3.07
N GLN A 544 26.95 2.69 3.77
CA GLN A 544 28.32 3.06 3.48
C GLN A 544 29.28 2.02 4.05
N ASP A 545 29.92 1.27 3.16
CA ASP A 545 30.99 0.35 3.49
C ASP A 545 32.25 1.12 3.91
N THR A 546 32.67 0.95 5.17
CA THR A 546 33.89 1.58 5.72
C THR A 546 34.82 0.52 6.30
N HIS A 547 35.63 -0.08 5.42
CA HIS A 547 36.85 -0.76 5.82
C HIS A 547 37.84 0.21 6.49
N GLU A 548 38.08 0.06 7.80
CA GLU A 548 39.37 0.45 8.41
C GLU A 548 39.78 -0.55 9.49
N HIS A 549 41.09 -0.68 9.74
CA HIS A 549 41.66 -1.73 10.61
C HIS A 549 41.56 -1.41 12.11
N ALA A 550 41.34 -2.45 12.91
CA ALA A 550 41.78 -2.51 14.31
C ALA A 550 42.30 -3.93 14.62
N GLU A 551 43.60 -4.03 14.98
CA GLU A 551 44.35 -5.29 15.05
C GLU A 551 44.72 -5.62 16.51
N HIS A 552 43.94 -6.50 17.18
CA HIS A 552 44.26 -7.33 18.35
C HIS A 552 43.04 -8.23 18.64
N ASP A 553 43.11 -9.44 19.18
CA ASP A 553 44.20 -10.16 19.87
C ASP A 553 44.11 -11.68 19.56
N THR A 554 45.13 -12.47 19.89
CA THR A 554 45.26 -13.89 19.54
C THR A 554 44.78 -14.87 20.61
N PRO A 555 44.17 -16.02 20.23
CA PRO A 555 44.21 -17.25 21.00
C PRO A 555 45.34 -18.17 20.49
N VAL A 556 46.14 -18.72 21.39
CA VAL A 556 47.29 -19.58 21.06
C VAL A 556 46.87 -21.00 20.66
N THR A 557 47.61 -21.58 19.71
CA THR A 557 47.39 -22.92 19.11
C THR A 557 47.69 -24.10 20.04
N ASP A 558 46.95 -25.19 19.79
CA ASP A 558 47.27 -26.63 19.81
C ASP A 558 48.40 -27.25 20.67
N VAL A 559 48.27 -28.57 20.82
CA VAL A 559 48.93 -29.40 21.84
C VAL A 559 50.15 -30.17 21.29
N VAL A 560 50.90 -30.75 22.24
CA VAL A 560 51.69 -32.01 22.20
C VAL A 560 53.23 -31.93 22.04
N ILE A 561 53.88 -32.60 23.01
CA ILE A 561 55.25 -33.17 23.09
C ILE A 561 56.48 -32.25 23.25
N ASP A 562 57.57 -32.91 23.69
CA ASP A 562 58.57 -32.44 24.64
C ASP A 562 59.98 -32.99 24.26
N ALA A 563 61.00 -32.49 24.96
CA ALA A 563 62.42 -32.82 24.95
C ALA A 563 63.29 -32.22 23.81
N PRO A 564 64.60 -31.91 24.06
CA PRO A 564 65.37 -30.97 23.24
C PRO A 564 66.64 -31.55 22.59
N VAL A 565 67.30 -30.79 21.70
CA VAL A 565 68.78 -30.76 21.59
C VAL A 565 69.29 -29.47 20.92
N GLU A 566 70.07 -28.71 21.70
CA GLU A 566 71.39 -28.07 21.43
C GLU A 566 71.79 -27.39 20.09
N VAL A 567 72.70 -26.40 20.25
CA VAL A 567 73.62 -25.76 19.28
C VAL A 567 73.12 -24.59 18.42
N ALA A 568 73.80 -23.45 18.58
CA ALA A 568 73.82 -22.25 17.72
C ALA A 568 75.31 -21.90 17.41
N PRO A 569 75.70 -20.73 16.84
CA PRO A 569 75.01 -19.78 15.96
C PRO A 569 75.83 -19.44 14.67
N LYS A 570 75.27 -18.60 13.78
CA LYS A 570 75.95 -17.61 12.88
C LYS A 570 74.82 -16.81 12.18
N GLN A 571 74.66 -15.50 12.33
CA GLN A 571 75.52 -14.33 12.09
C GLN A 571 75.92 -14.07 10.63
N ASN A 572 75.63 -12.84 10.22
CA ASN A 572 75.86 -12.16 8.93
C ASN A 572 75.05 -12.74 7.75
N ASN A 573 74.59 -11.91 6.80
CA ASN A 573 74.91 -10.50 6.54
C ASN A 573 73.67 -9.69 6.10
#